data_AF-A0A956RDY9-F1
#
_entry.id   AF-A0A956RDY9-F1
#
_cell.length_a   1.000
_cell.length_b   1.000
_cell.length_c   1.000
_cell.angle_alpha   90.00
_cell.angle_beta   90.00
_cell.angle_gamma   90.00
#
_symmetry.space_group_name_H-M   'P 1'
#
loop_
_entity.id
_entity.type
_entity.pdbx_description
1 polymer ?
#
loop_
_entity_poly.entity_id
_entity_poly.type
_entity_poly.pdbx_seq_one_letter_code
_entity_poly.pdbx_strand_id
1 'polypeptide(L)'
;MQLYTKILLGMLVGVLLGLLVGPNSPLLPQDGARLMPGVEIVERPATGSAPAPMSRGVDSVTILERRAGEGEAGAWLRVEWQLSARQLMKRERERERERAPGPGAQSTAPTRGAPGARHEG
;
A
#
# COMPACT_ATOMS: atom_id res chain seq x y z
N MET A 1 40.03 -9.57 43.35
CA MET A 1 38.70 -8.91 43.25
C MET A 1 38.38 -8.30 41.89
N GLN A 2 39.35 -7.75 41.15
CA GLN A 2 39.10 -7.07 39.86
C GLN A 2 38.58 -7.97 38.71
N LEU A 3 38.86 -9.27 38.74
CA LEU A 3 38.38 -10.21 37.71
C LEU A 3 36.85 -10.36 37.76
N TYR A 4 36.29 -10.42 38.97
CA TYR A 4 34.84 -10.52 39.19
C TYR A 4 34.11 -9.29 38.65
N THR A 5 34.66 -8.09 38.88
CA THR A 5 34.10 -6.83 38.38
C THR A 5 34.06 -6.76 36.86
N LYS A 6 35.09 -7.28 36.17
CA LYS A 6 35.13 -7.33 34.70
C LYS A 6 34.07 -8.26 34.12
N ILE A 7 33.85 -9.42 34.74
CA ILE A 7 32.81 -10.37 34.32
C ILE A 7 31.43 -9.76 34.54
N LEU A 8 31.20 -9.13 35.69
CA LEU A 8 29.94 -8.46 36.00
C LEU A 8 29.63 -7.33 35.01
N LEU A 9 30.65 -6.55 34.65
CA LEU A 9 30.52 -5.47 33.67
C LEU A 9 30.22 -6.00 32.26
N GLY A 10 30.87 -7.09 31.86
CA GLY A 10 30.60 -7.74 30.57
C GLY A 10 29.17 -8.27 30.48
N MET A 11 28.65 -8.90 31.55
CA MET A 11 27.26 -9.34 31.61
C MET A 11 26.29 -8.17 31.59
N LEU A 12 26.57 -7.10 32.33
CA LEU A 12 25.72 -5.90 32.35
C LEU A 12 25.62 -5.27 30.95
N VAL A 13 26.74 -5.09 30.25
CA VAL A 13 26.78 -4.54 28.90
C VAL A 13 26.09 -5.49 27.90
N GLY A 14 26.31 -6.80 28.02
CA GLY A 14 25.66 -7.80 27.18
C GLY A 14 24.13 -7.82 27.34
N VAL A 15 23.62 -7.71 28.57
CA VAL A 15 22.19 -7.62 28.85
C VAL A 15 21.61 -6.30 28.32
N LEU A 16 22.30 -5.18 28.51
CA LEU A 16 21.83 -3.88 27.99
C LEU A 16 21.74 -3.87 26.45
N LEU A 17 22.75 -4.41 25.76
CA LEU A 17 22.73 -4.56 24.30
C LEU A 17 21.65 -5.53 23.83
N GLY A 18 21.50 -6.67 24.51
CA GLY A 18 20.47 -7.66 24.21
C GLY A 18 19.05 -7.14 24.43
N LEU A 19 18.85 -6.26 25.42
CA LEU A 19 17.56 -5.63 25.67
C LEU A 19 17.25 -4.53 24.62
N LEU A 20 18.25 -3.74 24.23
CA LEU A 20 18.08 -2.67 23.22
C LEU A 20 17.89 -3.19 21.80
N VAL A 21 18.43 -4.35 21.45
CA VAL A 21 18.31 -4.95 20.10
C VAL A 21 17.37 -6.16 20.09
N GLY A 22 16.79 -6.50 21.24
CA GLY A 22 15.91 -7.64 21.39
C GLY A 22 14.53 -7.44 20.76
N PRO A 23 13.74 -8.53 20.62
CA PRO A 23 12.39 -8.50 20.02
C PRO A 23 11.38 -7.63 20.78
N ASN A 24 11.66 -7.27 22.04
CA ASN A 24 10.87 -6.35 22.86
C ASN A 24 11.47 -4.94 22.92
N SER A 25 12.42 -4.61 22.04
CA SER A 25 13.03 -3.29 22.03
C SER A 25 11.99 -2.23 21.70
N PRO A 26 11.94 -1.12 22.46
CA PRO A 26 11.08 0.02 22.14
C PRO A 26 11.46 0.70 20.82
N LEU A 27 12.61 0.35 20.21
CA LEU A 27 13.01 0.86 18.89
C LEU A 27 12.24 0.22 17.73
N LEU A 28 11.64 -0.96 17.91
CA LEU A 28 10.85 -1.59 16.84
C LEU A 28 9.38 -1.15 16.96
N PRO A 29 8.79 -0.56 15.91
CA PRO A 29 7.38 -0.16 15.93
C PRO A 29 6.51 -1.42 16.05
N GLN A 30 5.91 -1.61 17.22
CA GLN A 30 5.01 -2.74 17.51
C GLN A 30 3.62 -2.58 16.89
N ASP A 31 3.37 -1.42 16.27
CA ASP A 31 2.10 -1.07 15.65
C ASP A 31 2.01 -1.45 14.17
N GLY A 32 3.08 -2.02 13.61
CA GLY A 32 3.09 -2.55 12.25
C GLY A 32 2.18 -3.79 12.14
N ALA A 33 1.19 -3.72 11.26
CA ALA A 33 0.29 -4.82 10.97
C ALA A 33 0.27 -5.13 9.47
N ARG A 34 0.17 -6.43 9.14
CA ARG A 34 0.01 -6.89 7.77
C ARG A 34 -1.46 -7.18 7.50
N LEU A 35 -2.00 -6.61 6.44
CA LEU A 35 -3.37 -6.85 6.03
C LEU A 35 -3.48 -8.20 5.31
N MET A 36 -4.54 -8.95 5.64
CA MET A 36 -4.89 -10.14 4.87
C MET A 36 -5.41 -9.76 3.49
N PRO A 37 -5.22 -10.62 2.47
CA PRO A 37 -5.80 -10.40 1.15
C PRO A 37 -7.32 -10.24 1.24
N GLY A 38 -7.85 -9.17 0.65
CA GLY A 38 -9.30 -8.91 0.61
C GLY A 38 -9.85 -8.07 1.76
N VAL A 39 -9.01 -7.60 2.70
CA VAL A 39 -9.44 -6.61 3.70
C VAL A 39 -9.62 -5.25 3.03
N GLU A 40 -10.80 -4.65 3.19
CA GLU A 40 -11.09 -3.30 2.71
C GLU A 40 -10.80 -2.26 3.79
N ILE A 41 -10.03 -1.23 3.43
CA ILE A 41 -9.88 -0.03 4.26
C ILE A 41 -10.96 0.96 3.83
N VAL A 42 -11.76 1.42 4.78
CA VAL A 42 -12.87 2.35 4.56
C VAL A 42 -12.60 3.69 5.24
N GLU A 43 -13.20 4.77 4.74
CA GLU A 43 -13.03 6.11 5.35
C GLU A 43 -13.76 6.26 6.69
N ARG A 44 -14.85 5.50 6.89
CA ARG A 44 -15.63 5.51 8.12
C ARG A 44 -15.97 4.08 8.57
N PRO A 45 -15.97 3.82 9.87
CA PRO A 45 -16.40 2.54 10.43
C PRO A 45 -17.94 2.45 10.39
N ALA A 46 -18.50 2.30 9.19
CA ALA A 46 -19.93 2.10 8.98
C ALA A 46 -20.16 1.10 7.84
N THR A 47 -21.16 0.24 7.99
CA THR A 47 -21.55 -0.76 6.99
C THR A 47 -21.91 -0.09 5.67
N GLY A 48 -21.26 -0.48 4.57
CA GLY A 48 -21.48 0.11 3.24
C GLY A 48 -20.68 1.39 2.98
N SER A 49 -19.72 1.74 3.83
CA SER A 49 -18.80 2.85 3.55
C SER A 49 -17.97 2.59 2.32
N ALA A 50 -17.73 3.65 1.54
CA ALA A 50 -16.86 3.56 0.37
C ALA A 50 -15.42 3.20 0.79
N PRO A 51 -14.72 2.37 -0.01
CA PRO A 51 -13.32 2.07 0.23
C PRO A 51 -12.50 3.36 0.14
N ALA A 52 -11.57 3.54 1.08
CA ALA A 52 -10.68 4.67 1.11
C ALA A 52 -9.89 4.76 -0.22
N PRO A 53 -9.70 5.96 -0.79
CA PRO A 53 -8.96 6.11 -2.03
C PRO A 53 -7.55 5.55 -1.86
N MET A 54 -7.08 4.84 -2.87
CA MET A 54 -5.70 4.30 -2.89
C MET A 54 -5.41 3.25 -1.80
N SER A 55 -6.45 2.65 -1.20
CA SER A 55 -6.30 1.56 -0.22
C SER A 55 -6.13 0.16 -0.85
N ARG A 56 -6.56 -0.02 -2.10
CA ARG A 56 -6.53 -1.33 -2.75
C ARG A 56 -5.10 -1.82 -2.95
N GLY A 57 -4.83 -3.00 -2.41
CA GLY A 57 -3.53 -3.66 -2.54
C GLY A 57 -2.48 -3.16 -1.55
N VAL A 58 -2.87 -2.36 -0.56
CA VAL A 58 -2.04 -2.09 0.63
C VAL A 58 -1.90 -3.38 1.43
N ASP A 59 -0.66 -3.77 1.71
CA ASP A 59 -0.33 -5.00 2.44
C ASP A 59 0.15 -4.72 3.86
N SER A 60 0.64 -3.51 4.13
CA SER A 60 1.27 -3.12 5.39
C SER A 60 0.67 -1.81 5.87
N VAL A 61 0.28 -1.78 7.14
CA VAL A 61 -0.33 -0.61 7.79
C VAL A 61 0.25 -0.42 9.18
N THR A 62 0.17 0.80 9.69
CA THR A 62 0.45 1.13 11.09
C THR A 62 -0.87 1.35 11.81
N ILE A 63 -1.09 0.63 12.90
CA ILE A 63 -2.30 0.77 13.71
C ILE A 63 -2.15 2.02 14.58
N LEU A 64 -3.04 2.99 14.41
CA LEU A 64 -3.08 4.22 15.20
C LEU A 64 -4.00 4.09 16.42
N GLU A 65 -5.14 3.42 16.25
CA GLU A 65 -6.13 3.27 17.32
C GLU A 65 -6.81 1.90 17.22
N ARG A 66 -7.01 1.25 18.36
CA ARG A 66 -7.78 0.02 18.48
C ARG A 66 -9.05 0.31 19.26
N ARG A 67 -10.21 0.24 18.61
CA ARG A 67 -11.49 0.34 19.31
C ARG A 67 -12.15 -1.03 19.37
N ALA A 68 -12.31 -1.53 20.59
CA ALA A 68 -13.15 -2.69 20.84
C ALA A 68 -14.59 -2.34 20.46
N GLY A 69 -15.27 -3.26 19.77
CA GLY A 69 -16.63 -3.02 19.32
C GLY A 69 -17.60 -3.02 20.49
N GLU A 70 -18.20 -1.87 20.75
CA GLU A 70 -19.42 -1.77 21.57
C GLU A 70 -20.57 -1.33 20.66
N GLY A 71 -21.61 -2.15 20.54
CA GLY A 71 -22.80 -1.88 19.72
C GLY A 71 -22.68 -2.31 18.24
N GLU A 72 -23.51 -1.71 17.38
CA GLU A 72 -23.67 -2.09 15.96
C GLU A 72 -22.43 -1.83 15.07
N ALA A 73 -21.45 -1.04 15.55
CA ALA A 73 -20.28 -0.65 14.76
C ALA A 73 -19.16 -1.71 14.69
N GLY A 74 -19.25 -2.78 15.50
CA GLY A 74 -18.21 -3.82 15.55
C GLY A 74 -16.83 -3.31 16.00
N ALA A 75 -15.87 -4.22 16.14
CA ALA A 75 -14.49 -3.83 16.43
C ALA A 75 -13.84 -3.22 15.18
N TRP A 76 -13.21 -2.06 15.32
CA TRP A 76 -12.52 -1.39 14.22
C TRP A 76 -11.13 -0.88 14.62
N LEU A 77 -10.27 -0.77 13.62
CA LEU A 77 -8.90 -0.28 13.75
C LEU A 77 -8.75 0.98 12.91
N ARG A 78 -8.26 2.05 13.51
CA ARG A 78 -7.78 3.20 12.74
C ARG A 78 -6.36 2.89 12.31
N VAL A 79 -6.12 2.96 11.01
CA VAL A 79 -4.84 2.60 10.42
C VAL A 79 -4.29 3.73 9.56
N GLU A 80 -2.99 3.89 9.56
CA GLU A 80 -2.23 4.68 8.60
C GLU A 80 -1.52 3.74 7.63
N TRP A 81 -1.48 4.11 6.35
CA TRP A 81 -0.76 3.34 5.35
C TRP A 81 0.02 4.23 4.42
N GLN A 82 1.09 3.68 3.87
CA GLN A 82 1.92 4.33 2.87
C GLN A 82 1.94 3.47 1.61
N LEU A 83 1.95 4.12 0.46
CA LEU A 83 2.09 3.44 -0.82
C LEU A 83 3.56 3.22 -1.10
N SER A 84 3.92 1.99 -1.42
CA SER A 84 5.24 1.68 -1.95
C SER A 84 5.44 2.33 -3.33
N ALA A 85 6.69 2.63 -3.67
CA ALA A 85 7.05 3.15 -5.00
C ALA A 85 6.52 2.24 -6.13
N ARG A 86 6.51 0.93 -5.92
CA ARG A 86 5.97 -0.04 -6.89
C ARG A 86 4.47 0.12 -7.12
N GLN A 87 3.70 0.36 -6.05
CA GLN A 87 2.26 0.61 -6.14
C GLN A 87 1.97 1.95 -6.82
N LEU A 88 2.74 3.00 -6.51
CA LEU A 88 2.65 4.30 -7.18
C LEU A 88 2.90 4.16 -8.70
N MET A 89 3.97 3.48 -9.08
CA MET A 89 4.33 3.27 -10.49
C MET A 89 3.31 2.42 -11.25
N LYS A 90 2.77 1.37 -10.61
CA LYS A 90 1.72 0.54 -11.22
C LYS A 90 0.48 1.39 -11.52
N ARG A 91 0.10 2.26 -10.59
CA ARG A 91 -1.06 3.13 -10.75
C ARG A 91 -0.85 4.20 -11.81
N GLU A 92 0.35 4.78 -11.90
CA GLU A 92 0.64 5.78 -12.94
C GLU A 92 0.51 5.15 -14.34
N ARG A 93 1.00 3.92 -14.50
CA ARG A 93 0.81 3.14 -15.75
C ARG A 93 -0.65 2.82 -16.06
N GLU A 94 -1.46 2.54 -15.03
CA GLU A 94 -2.90 2.33 -15.21
C GLU A 94 -3.60 3.63 -15.64
N ARG A 95 -3.25 4.77 -15.05
CA ARG A 95 -3.75 6.09 -15.47
C ARG A 95 -3.33 6.46 -16.89
N GLU A 96 -2.09 6.18 -17.26
CA GLU A 96 -1.61 6.39 -18.63
C GLU A 96 -2.38 5.50 -19.62
N ARG A 97 -2.69 4.25 -19.26
CA ARG A 97 -3.53 3.36 -20.08
C ARG A 97 -4.97 3.84 -20.21
N GLU A 98 -5.56 4.38 -19.14
CA GLU A 98 -6.91 4.96 -19.17
C GLU A 98 -6.94 6.27 -19.97
N ARG A 99 -5.86 7.05 -19.97
CA ARG A 99 -5.71 8.28 -20.77
C ARG A 99 -5.32 8.01 -22.21
N ALA A 100 -4.65 6.89 -22.50
CA ALA A 100 -4.31 6.52 -23.86
C ALA A 100 -5.62 6.15 -24.59
N PRO A 101 -5.94 6.79 -25.73
CA PRO A 101 -7.05 6.33 -26.56
C PRO A 101 -6.77 4.88 -26.93
N GLY A 102 -7.71 3.99 -26.60
CA GLY A 102 -7.52 2.54 -26.77
C GLY A 102 -7.04 2.20 -28.19
N PRO A 103 -6.21 1.15 -28.35
CA PRO A 103 -5.65 0.75 -29.65
C PRO A 103 -6.68 0.29 -30.70
N GLY A 104 -7.99 0.40 -30.40
CA GLY A 104 -9.10 0.10 -31.30
C GLY A 104 -9.62 1.28 -32.13
N ALA A 105 -9.13 2.50 -31.95
CA ALA A 105 -9.53 3.66 -32.77
C ALA A 105 -8.52 3.96 -33.89
N GLN A 106 -7.99 2.92 -34.55
CA GLN A 106 -7.32 3.10 -35.83
C GLN A 106 -8.37 3.28 -36.92
N SER A 107 -8.74 4.54 -37.14
CA SER A 107 -9.02 5.15 -38.44
C SER A 107 -9.61 4.22 -39.51
N THR A 108 -10.95 4.14 -39.56
CA THR A 108 -11.63 3.92 -40.83
C THR A 108 -11.48 5.19 -41.67
N ALA A 109 -10.30 5.39 -42.25
CA ALA A 109 -10.13 6.39 -43.30
C ALA A 109 -11.02 5.95 -44.48
N PRO A 110 -11.98 6.77 -44.94
CA PRO A 110 -12.65 6.46 -46.19
C PRO A 110 -11.61 6.61 -47.30
N THR A 111 -11.29 5.50 -47.96
CA THR A 111 -10.61 5.49 -49.26
C THR A 111 -11.48 6.32 -50.20
N ARG A 112 -11.15 7.62 -50.31
CA ARG A 112 -11.83 8.58 -51.17
C ARG A 112 -11.69 8.09 -52.60
N GLY A 113 -12.85 7.95 -53.24
CA GLY A 113 -13.03 7.32 -54.54
C GLY A 113 -12.16 7.87 -55.66
N ALA A 114 -12.03 6.97 -56.65
CA ALA A 114 -11.65 7.16 -58.04
C ALA A 114 -11.65 8.60 -58.60
N PRO A 115 -10.63 8.97 -59.39
CA PRO A 115 -10.81 9.87 -60.51
C PRO A 115 -11.20 9.05 -61.74
N GLY A 116 -12.48 9.11 -62.09
CA GLY A 116 -12.92 8.82 -63.45
C GLY A 116 -12.50 9.93 -64.41
N ALA A 117 -12.54 9.57 -65.70
CA ALA A 117 -12.43 10.39 -66.91
C ALA A 117 -11.01 10.69 -67.43
N ARG A 118 -10.66 10.03 -68.53
CA ARG A 118 -10.57 10.70 -69.84
C ARG A 118 -10.85 9.71 -70.97
N HIS A 119 -12.02 9.89 -71.58
CA HIS A 119 -12.36 9.46 -72.93
C HIS A 119 -11.97 10.62 -73.86
N GLU A 120 -10.96 10.42 -74.68
CA GLU A 120 -10.67 11.13 -75.92
C GLU A 120 -10.16 9.99 -76.83
N GLY A 121 -10.69 9.68 -78.00
CA GLY A 121 -11.33 10.44 -79.06
C GLY A 121 -10.94 9.71 -80.33
#